data_AF-A0A7J5YLF7-F1
#
_entry.id   AF-A0A7J5YLF7-F1
#
_cell.length_a   1.000
_cell.length_b   1.000
_cell.length_c   1.000
_cell.angle_alpha   90.00
_cell.angle_beta   90.00
_cell.angle_gamma   90.00
#
_symmetry.space_group_name_H-M   'P 1'
#
loop_
_entity.id
_entity.type
_entity.pdbx_description
1 polymer ?
#
loop_
_entity_poly.entity_id
_entity_poly.type
_entity_poly.pdbx_seq_one_letter_code
_entity_poly.pdbx_strand_id
1 'polypeptide(L)'
;MFLPPPPPPAQQNPAPALPARQLEVALNRQQRYFRIPFIRPGDTYSDPQNTKKGWWYAHFDGPWIARQMELHPDKHPVVLVAGKDDMEMCELSLEETGLSRKRGAEILPRQFEEIWERCGGDVPPQRHREPAGENHRM
;
A
#
# COMPACT_ATOMS: atom_id res chain seq x y z
N MET A 1 -17.81 -61.21 -23.63
CA MET A 1 -17.82 -59.74 -23.45
C MET A 1 -17.20 -59.43 -22.09
N PHE A 2 -15.92 -59.05 -22.05
CA PHE A 2 -15.24 -58.69 -20.81
C PHE A 2 -15.15 -57.16 -20.75
N LEU A 3 -15.82 -56.54 -19.79
CA LEU A 3 -15.71 -55.11 -19.52
C LEU A 3 -14.38 -54.85 -18.78
N PRO A 4 -13.58 -53.84 -19.18
CA PRO A 4 -12.40 -53.45 -18.41
C PRO A 4 -12.79 -52.77 -17.08
N PRO A 5 -11.96 -52.90 -16.03
CA PRO A 5 -12.21 -52.26 -14.74
C PRO A 5 -12.06 -50.73 -14.81
N PRO A 6 -12.77 -49.97 -13.94
CA PRO A 6 -12.67 -48.51 -13.89
C PRO A 6 -11.29 -48.06 -13.35
N PRO A 7 -10.79 -46.90 -13.79
CA PRO A 7 -9.53 -46.34 -13.28
C PRO A 7 -9.67 -45.94 -11.79
N PRO A 8 -8.59 -46.00 -11.00
CA PRO A 8 -8.60 -45.55 -9.62
C PRO A 8 -8.88 -44.04 -9.54
N PRO A 9 -9.48 -43.54 -8.44
CA PRO A 9 -9.70 -42.12 -8.25
C PRO A 9 -8.35 -41.40 -8.25
N ALA A 10 -8.22 -40.37 -9.08
CA ALA A 10 -7.06 -39.49 -9.09
C ALA A 10 -6.85 -38.93 -7.68
N GLN A 11 -5.75 -39.34 -7.05
CA GLN A 11 -5.30 -38.82 -5.77
C GLN A 11 -5.10 -37.30 -5.91
N GLN A 12 -6.06 -36.52 -5.43
CA GLN A 12 -5.92 -35.08 -5.28
C GLN A 12 -4.83 -34.85 -4.23
N ASN A 13 -3.60 -34.65 -4.71
CA ASN A 13 -2.49 -34.24 -3.89
C ASN A 13 -2.87 -32.91 -3.23
N PRO A 14 -2.87 -32.78 -1.88
CA PRO A 14 -2.98 -31.47 -1.27
C PRO A 14 -1.77 -30.65 -1.74
N ALA A 15 -2.02 -29.45 -2.25
CA ALA A 15 -0.96 -28.55 -2.69
C ALA A 15 0.10 -28.44 -1.58
N PRO A 16 1.41 -28.51 -1.89
CA PRO A 16 2.44 -28.41 -0.88
C PRO A 16 2.29 -27.06 -0.16
N ALA A 17 2.06 -27.12 1.16
CA ALA A 17 2.10 -25.94 2.00
C ALA A 17 3.46 -25.26 1.79
N LEU A 18 3.44 -24.00 1.35
CA LEU A 18 4.67 -23.24 1.09
C LEU A 18 5.55 -23.29 2.35
N PRO A 19 6.87 -23.58 2.22
CA PRO A 19 7.78 -23.61 3.36
C PRO A 19 7.67 -22.32 4.17
N ALA A 20 7.67 -22.38 5.51
CA ALA A 20 7.47 -21.22 6.38
C ALA A 20 8.38 -20.02 6.03
N ARG A 21 9.62 -20.28 5.59
CA ARG A 21 10.53 -19.24 5.09
C ARG A 21 10.03 -18.50 3.84
N GLN A 22 9.32 -19.16 2.94
CA GLN A 22 8.73 -18.50 1.76
C GLN A 22 7.54 -17.62 2.17
N LEU A 23 6.77 -18.04 3.17
CA LEU A 23 5.72 -17.21 3.79
C LEU A 23 6.31 -15.98 4.50
N GLU A 24 7.40 -16.15 5.25
CA GLU A 24 8.10 -15.04 5.92
C GLU A 24 8.65 -14.01 4.92
N VAL A 25 9.29 -14.47 3.84
CA VAL A 25 9.80 -13.58 2.78
C VAL A 25 8.66 -12.87 2.04
N ALA A 26 7.54 -13.55 1.82
CA ALA A 26 6.36 -12.94 1.24
C ALA A 26 5.75 -11.88 2.16
N LEU A 27 5.66 -12.16 3.47
CA LEU A 27 5.15 -11.21 4.47
C LEU A 27 6.04 -9.97 4.58
N ASN A 28 7.36 -10.16 4.47
CA ASN A 28 8.36 -9.10 4.57
C ASN A 28 8.36 -8.11 3.38
N ARG A 29 7.56 -8.36 2.34
CA ARG A 29 7.45 -7.49 1.14
C ARG A 29 6.02 -7.18 0.73
N GLN A 30 5.05 -7.48 1.61
CA GLN A 30 3.65 -7.22 1.31
C GLN A 30 3.39 -5.71 1.29
N GLN A 31 2.95 -5.22 0.13
CA GLN A 31 2.53 -3.83 -0.03
C GLN A 31 1.12 -3.68 0.52
N ARG A 32 0.97 -3.00 1.65
CA ARG A 32 -0.34 -2.79 2.31
C ARG A 32 -0.65 -1.31 2.42
N TYR A 33 -1.89 -0.95 2.12
CA TYR A 33 -2.32 0.43 1.98
C TYR A 33 -3.50 0.70 2.91
N PHE A 34 -3.45 1.80 3.64
CA PHE A 34 -4.45 2.17 4.62
C PHE A 34 -4.87 3.61 4.48
N ARG A 35 -6.11 3.92 4.85
CA ARG A 35 -6.62 5.28 5.10
C ARG A 35 -7.37 5.35 6.42
N ILE A 36 -7.19 6.44 7.15
CA ILE A 36 -7.93 6.71 8.39
C ILE A 36 -8.32 8.19 8.43
N PRO A 37 -9.57 8.52 8.79
CA PRO A 37 -9.94 9.89 9.09
C PRO A 37 -9.37 10.33 10.44
N PHE A 38 -8.81 11.54 10.53
CA PHE A 38 -8.43 12.18 11.78
C PHE A 38 -9.19 13.50 11.99
N ILE A 39 -9.42 13.83 13.26
CA ILE A 39 -10.04 15.09 13.69
C ILE A 39 -8.95 15.88 14.42
N ARG A 40 -8.73 17.13 14.04
CA ARG A 40 -7.82 17.98 14.82
C ARG A 40 -8.49 18.39 16.11
N PRO A 41 -7.79 18.38 17.26
CA PRO A 41 -8.36 18.80 18.53
C PRO A 41 -8.99 20.20 18.51
N GLY A 42 -8.47 21.13 17.67
CA GLY A 42 -9.03 22.47 17.49
C GLY A 42 -10.34 22.54 16.68
N ASP A 43 -10.60 21.54 15.83
CA ASP A 43 -11.83 21.46 15.03
C ASP A 43 -12.99 20.83 15.80
N THR A 44 -12.73 20.19 16.95
CA THR A 44 -13.74 19.53 17.80
C THR A 44 -14.86 20.46 18.29
N TYR A 45 -14.62 21.77 18.29
CA TYR A 45 -15.58 22.80 18.71
C TYR A 45 -16.31 23.50 17.57
N SER A 46 -15.90 23.28 16.31
CA SER A 46 -16.69 23.73 15.16
C SER A 46 -17.81 22.72 14.90
N ASP A 47 -18.98 23.23 14.53
CA ASP A 47 -20.23 22.52 14.33
C ASP A 47 -20.09 21.00 14.00
N PRO A 48 -20.69 20.09 14.79
CA PRO A 48 -20.54 18.63 14.62
C PRO A 48 -21.00 18.12 13.25
N GLN A 49 -21.73 18.94 12.47
CA GLN A 49 -22.18 18.60 11.12
C GLN A 49 -21.22 19.06 10.01
N ASN A 50 -20.26 19.97 10.30
CA ASN A 50 -19.33 20.54 9.31
C ASN A 50 -17.86 20.44 9.73
N THR A 51 -17.52 19.54 10.66
CA THR A 51 -16.13 19.22 10.98
C THR A 51 -15.48 18.55 9.77
N LYS A 52 -14.76 19.34 8.98
CA LYS A 52 -13.96 18.82 7.87
C LYS A 52 -12.88 17.90 8.45
N LYS A 53 -13.08 16.58 8.34
CA LYS A 53 -12.11 15.59 8.83
C LYS A 53 -10.93 15.53 7.87
N GLY A 54 -9.72 15.50 8.41
CA GLY A 54 -8.53 15.20 7.62
C GLY A 54 -8.45 13.71 7.32
N TRP A 55 -7.66 13.33 6.32
CA TRP A 55 -7.42 11.94 5.94
C TRP A 55 -5.94 11.63 5.99
N TRP A 56 -5.60 10.57 6.70
CA TRP A 56 -4.25 10.04 6.77
C TRP A 56 -4.18 8.77 5.94
N TYR A 57 -3.26 8.70 4.99
CA TYR A 57 -3.01 7.49 4.21
C TYR A 57 -1.58 7.02 4.44
N ALA A 58 -1.42 5.69 4.50
CA ALA A 58 -0.14 5.06 4.72
C ALA A 58 0.03 3.85 3.82
N HIS A 59 1.22 3.72 3.25
CA HIS A 59 1.67 2.57 2.49
C HIS A 59 2.82 1.91 3.25
N PHE A 60 2.61 0.65 3.64
CA PHE A 60 3.58 -0.19 4.28
C PHE A 60 4.22 -1.14 3.25
N ASP A 61 5.55 -1.21 3.27
CA ASP A 61 6.34 -2.25 2.60
C ASP A 61 6.77 -3.28 3.65
N GLY A 62 6.00 -4.36 3.74
CA GLY A 62 6.12 -5.31 4.83
C GLY A 62 5.74 -4.68 6.18
N PRO A 63 6.59 -4.74 7.22
CA PRO A 63 6.26 -4.18 8.53
C PRO A 63 6.45 -2.66 8.64
N TRP A 64 7.17 -2.03 7.70
CA TRP A 64 7.57 -0.63 7.80
C TRP A 64 6.81 0.27 6.82
N ILE A 65 6.62 1.54 7.20
CA ILE A 65 6.00 2.53 6.32
C ILE A 65 7.00 2.97 5.26
N ALA A 66 6.58 2.94 4.00
CA ALA A 66 7.40 3.37 2.85
C ALA A 66 6.96 4.75 2.34
N ARG A 67 5.65 5.03 2.39
CA ARG A 67 5.06 6.31 1.96
C ARG A 67 3.90 6.69 2.87
N GLN A 68 3.80 7.98 3.18
CA GLN A 68 2.73 8.55 4.01
C GLN A 68 2.19 9.81 3.33
N MET A 69 0.89 10.03 3.46
CA MET A 69 0.29 11.31 3.06
C MET A 69 -0.79 11.74 4.03
N GLU A 70 -0.87 13.04 4.28
CA GLU A 70 -1.86 13.65 5.15
C GLU A 70 -2.62 14.72 4.38
N LEU A 71 -3.91 14.46 4.16
CA LEU A 71 -4.81 15.43 3.56
C LEU A 71 -5.48 16.21 4.67
N HIS A 72 -5.20 17.50 4.70
CA HIS A 72 -5.91 18.44 5.52
C HIS A 72 -6.94 19.20 4.68
N PRO A 73 -8.12 19.49 5.22
CA PRO A 73 -9.15 20.23 4.47
C PRO A 73 -8.77 21.69 4.20
N ASP A 74 -7.94 22.29 5.06
CA ASP A 74 -7.56 23.71 4.99
C ASP A 74 -6.05 23.92 4.87
N LYS A 75 -5.28 22.84 4.62
CA LYS A 75 -3.84 22.94 4.33
C LYS A 75 -3.50 22.11 3.10
N HIS A 76 -2.34 22.40 2.52
CA HIS A 76 -1.80 21.58 1.45
C HIS A 76 -1.60 20.13 1.92
N PRO A 77 -1.77 19.14 1.01
CA PRO A 77 -1.40 17.76 1.29
C PRO A 77 0.05 17.69 1.77
N VAL A 78 0.27 16.93 2.84
CA VAL A 78 1.62 16.56 3.29
C VAL A 78 1.93 15.21 2.67
N VAL A 79 3.08 15.08 2.02
CA VAL A 79 3.52 13.85 1.35
C VAL A 79 4.92 13.53 1.83
N LEU A 80 5.11 12.35 2.41
CA LEU A 80 6.33 11.92 3.09
C LEU A 80 6.79 10.57 2.53
N VAL A 81 8.08 10.43 2.29
CA VAL A 81 8.71 9.22 1.72
C VAL A 81 9.81 8.71 2.64
N ALA A 82 9.83 7.39 2.87
CA ALA A 82 10.86 6.75 3.69
C ALA A 82 12.26 6.96 3.07
N GLY A 83 13.26 7.14 3.92
CA GLY A 83 14.62 7.53 3.54
C GLY A 83 14.84 9.04 3.39
N LYS A 84 13.78 9.83 3.15
CA LYS A 84 13.85 11.30 3.02
C LYS A 84 13.23 12.00 4.22
N ASP A 85 12.05 11.54 4.62
CA ASP A 85 11.20 12.20 5.59
C ASP A 85 10.99 11.34 6.86
N ASP A 86 11.91 10.40 7.15
CA ASP A 86 11.74 9.39 8.22
C ASP A 86 11.44 10.00 9.60
N MET A 87 12.00 11.18 9.89
CA MET A 87 11.75 11.89 11.16
C MET A 87 10.31 12.41 11.29
N GLU A 88 9.58 12.60 10.19
CA GLU A 88 8.19 13.07 10.19
C GLU A 88 7.18 11.94 9.93
N MET A 89 7.65 10.75 9.56
CA MET A 89 6.82 9.58 9.31
C MET A 89 6.47 8.82 10.60
N CYS A 90 5.44 7.97 10.51
CA CYS A 90 5.09 7.09 11.61
C CYS A 90 6.23 6.10 11.92
N GLU A 91 6.76 6.13 13.14
CA GLU A 91 7.84 5.24 13.61
C GLU A 91 7.38 3.83 13.95
N LEU A 92 6.06 3.61 14.06
CA LEU A 92 5.47 2.35 14.46
C LEU A 92 5.32 1.39 13.28
N SER A 93 5.55 0.09 13.51
CA SER A 93 5.31 -0.94 12.51
C SER A 93 3.81 -1.17 12.23
N LEU A 94 3.50 -1.86 11.14
CA LEU A 94 2.12 -2.17 10.76
C LEU A 94 1.34 -2.94 11.85
N GLU A 95 2.03 -3.79 12.62
CA GLU A 95 1.42 -4.54 13.71
C GLU A 95 1.15 -3.64 14.93
N GLU A 96 2.10 -2.78 15.28
CA GLU A 96 2.00 -1.84 16.42
C GLU A 96 0.96 -0.75 16.19
N THR A 97 0.84 -0.25 14.96
CA THR A 97 -0.20 0.74 14.59
C THR A 97 -1.61 0.17 14.65
N GLY A 98 -1.77 -1.16 14.62
CA GLY A 98 -3.08 -1.83 14.65
C GLY A 98 -3.95 -1.60 13.40
N LEU A 99 -3.40 -0.99 12.35
CA LEU A 99 -4.14 -0.65 11.12
C LEU A 99 -4.70 -1.89 10.43
N SER A 100 -3.93 -2.98 10.45
CA SER A 100 -4.32 -4.27 9.87
C SER A 100 -5.56 -4.89 10.52
N ARG A 101 -5.90 -4.51 11.75
CA ARG A 101 -7.08 -5.00 12.50
C ARG A 101 -8.26 -4.04 12.43
N LYS A 102 -8.04 -2.80 11.96
CA LYS A 102 -9.07 -1.76 11.89
C LYS A 102 -9.94 -1.96 10.64
N ARG A 103 -11.21 -2.34 10.84
CA ARG A 103 -12.15 -2.51 9.72
C ARG A 103 -12.30 -1.22 8.93
N GLY A 104 -12.21 -1.34 7.60
CA GLY A 104 -12.36 -0.21 6.67
C GLY A 104 -11.16 0.72 6.57
N ALA A 105 -10.07 0.45 7.29
CA ALA A 105 -8.82 1.18 7.13
C ALA A 105 -8.07 0.75 5.89
N GLU A 106 -8.00 -0.56 5.60
CA GLU A 106 -7.29 -1.08 4.42
C GLU A 106 -7.99 -0.65 3.12
N ILE A 107 -7.20 -0.16 2.17
CA ILE A 107 -7.63 0.31 0.86
C ILE A 107 -6.84 -0.39 -0.25
N LEU A 108 -7.32 -0.27 -1.48
CA LEU A 108 -6.63 -0.84 -2.63
C LEU A 108 -5.43 0.02 -3.03
N PRO A 109 -4.35 -0.58 -3.58
CA PRO A 109 -3.18 0.15 -4.09
C PRO A 109 -3.55 1.28 -5.03
N ARG A 110 -4.45 1.01 -5.99
CA ARG A 110 -4.98 2.01 -6.95
C ARG A 110 -5.58 3.25 -6.29
N GLN A 111 -6.25 3.09 -5.13
CA GLN A 111 -6.86 4.21 -4.43
C GLN A 111 -5.81 5.07 -3.74
N PHE A 112 -4.74 4.46 -3.27
CA PHE A 112 -3.61 5.19 -2.70
C PHE A 112 -2.84 5.93 -3.80
N GLU A 113 -2.53 5.26 -4.91
CA GLU A 113 -1.78 5.82 -6.04
C GLU A 113 -2.50 7.02 -6.67
N GLU A 114 -3.82 6.93 -6.89
CA GLU A 114 -4.61 8.05 -7.43
C GLU A 114 -4.49 9.32 -6.57
N ILE A 115 -4.51 9.19 -5.24
CA ILE A 115 -4.37 10.33 -4.33
C ILE A 115 -2.91 10.77 -4.24
N TRP A 116 -1.95 9.83 -4.23
CA TRP A 116 -0.51 10.11 -4.21
C TRP A 116 -0.11 11.02 -5.38
N GLU A 117 -0.50 10.65 -6.59
CA GLU A 117 -0.22 11.40 -7.81
C GLU A 117 -0.89 12.78 -7.78
N ARG A 118 -2.14 12.84 -7.32
CA ARG A 118 -2.89 14.10 -7.20
C ARG A 118 -2.28 15.08 -6.20
N CYS A 119 -1.64 14.57 -5.15
CA CYS A 119 -1.01 15.38 -4.10
C CYS A 119 0.43 15.77 -4.43
N GLY A 120 0.92 15.42 -5.62
CA GLY A 120 2.29 15.71 -6.04
C GLY A 120 3.33 14.75 -5.44
N GLY A 121 2.91 13.56 -5.00
CA GLY A 121 3.86 12.51 -4.65
C GLY A 121 4.68 12.14 -5.88
N ASP A 122 6.00 12.22 -5.76
CA ASP A 122 6.94 12.00 -6.85
C ASP A 122 6.59 10.70 -7.58
N VAL A 123 6.01 10.83 -8.77
CA VAL A 123 6.05 9.76 -9.76
C VAL A 123 7.50 9.77 -10.18
N PRO A 124 8.29 8.71 -9.90
CA PRO A 124 9.66 8.66 -10.41
C PRO A 124 9.53 8.96 -11.90
N PRO A 125 10.24 9.99 -12.43
CA PRO A 125 10.03 10.45 -13.79
C PRO A 125 10.10 9.20 -14.63
N GLN A 126 8.98 8.83 -15.28
CA GLN A 126 8.98 7.70 -16.18
C GLN A 126 10.14 7.98 -17.11
N ARG A 127 11.24 7.21 -16.96
CA ARG A 127 12.43 7.42 -17.76
C ARG A 127 11.90 7.40 -19.16
N HIS A 128 11.90 8.56 -19.82
CA HIS A 128 11.67 8.64 -21.24
C HIS A 128 12.60 7.57 -21.79
N ARG A 129 12.02 6.50 -22.31
CA ARG A 129 12.76 5.47 -23.01
C ARG A 129 13.32 6.21 -24.21
N GLU A 130 14.54 6.74 -24.07
CA GLU A 130 15.28 7.24 -25.22
C GLU A 130 15.30 6.09 -26.23
N PRO A 131 14.75 6.28 -27.45
CA PRO A 131 14.96 5.31 -28.50
C PRO A 131 16.47 5.29 -28.77
N ALA A 132 17.10 4.18 -28.38
CA ALA A 132 18.51 3.95 -28.62
C ALA A 132 18.81 4.04 -30.13
N GLY A 133 19.67 4.99 -30.49
CA GLY A 133 20.55 4.92 -31.65
C GLY A 133 19.89 5.20 -33.00
N GLU A 134 19.96 6.46 -33.45
CA GLU A 134 20.18 6.74 -34.87
C GLU A 134 21.62 7.22 -35.06
N ASN A 135 22.39 6.33 -35.66
CA ASN A 135 23.82 6.43 -35.92
C ASN A 135 24.06 7.39 -37.09
N HIS A 136 24.30 8.68 -36.83
CA HIS A 136 24.69 9.61 -37.90
C HIS A 136 26.20 9.58 -38.11
N ARG A 137 26.56 8.69 -39.03
CA ARG A 137 27.79 8.63 -39.79
C ARG A 137 28.08 10.00 -40.43
N MET A 138 29.22 10.60 -40.13
CA MET A 138 29.97 11.54 -40.99
C MET A 138 31.44 11.42 -40.63
#